data_AF-A0A9P7FX04-F1
#
_entry.id   AF-A0A9P7FX04-F1
#
_cell.length_a   1.000
_cell.length_b   1.000
_cell.length_c   1.000
_cell.angle_alpha   90.00
_cell.angle_beta   90.00
_cell.angle_gamma   90.00
#
_symmetry.space_group_name_H-M   'P 1'
#
loop_
_entity.id
_entity.type
_entity.pdbx_description
1 polymer ?
#
loop_
_entity_poly.entity_id
_entity_poly.type
_entity_poly.pdbx_seq_one_letter_code
_entity_poly.pdbx_strand_id
1 'polypeptide(L)'
;MDTKISLDLPLSKERLNEINTHLSTQTPEEILKWAVDNIPGLYQTTAFGLTGLVAIDMLSKITTSPPPLIFLDTLYHFRETYELVEDVKARYSVPLHVYKPEGCLDVKQFEEKHGERLWETDEDTYDFLVKVEPARRAYEDLGVKAVITGRRASQGADRASLKPLEVDSTGLLKLNPLFQWNFHLLEWYIKENNVPRNKLLDQGYRSVGDWHSTVKVVEGQDERAGRWAGKEKTECGLHKDYFSMKAQAKVAAGAFEHLGDAVLGLSVTNLLVDMYPGLHVGPSTKIRALVVGNATLAEISLKYKLPIRLRLHHAQAITLRASTHIQADVLESFIGGLYHEQGLKAVQNWLNPLFRPYATAAYRIVRVQHGLPLLASPSPSPRSLQTPPELASAPTPMTTIGHLALFNQKLQKADCTVEWIYSDTPEAGTDGKGTAEDGTSRRGTKTTPVWYVRVLVSGEVYGSGRGNTKKAARNEAAKVGLEKMGIFVW
;
A
#
# COMPACT_ATOMS: atom_id res chain seq x y z
N MET A 1 -46.97 8.21 3.90
CA MET A 1 -45.66 8.77 4.25
C MET A 1 -44.71 7.60 4.31
N ASP A 2 -44.15 7.21 3.16
CA ASP A 2 -43.24 6.07 3.08
C ASP A 2 -41.87 6.52 3.55
N THR A 3 -41.49 6.09 4.75
CA THR A 3 -40.13 6.21 5.27
C THR A 3 -39.19 5.52 4.28
N LYS A 4 -38.41 6.32 3.53
CA LYS A 4 -37.29 5.82 2.71
C LYS A 4 -36.33 5.06 3.61
N ILE A 5 -36.33 3.73 3.52
CA ILE A 5 -35.37 2.89 4.22
C ILE A 5 -34.09 2.94 3.38
N SER A 6 -33.14 3.77 3.81
CA SER A 6 -31.78 3.75 3.26
C SER A 6 -31.16 2.36 3.49
N LEU A 7 -30.41 1.85 2.52
CA LEU A 7 -29.64 0.63 2.65
C LEU A 7 -28.62 0.77 3.78
N ASP A 8 -28.67 -0.18 4.72
CA ASP A 8 -27.65 -0.33 5.73
C ASP A 8 -26.40 -1.00 5.12
N LEU A 9 -25.26 -0.33 5.24
CA LEU A 9 -23.96 -0.80 4.76
C LEU A 9 -23.10 -1.22 5.96
N PRO A 10 -22.28 -2.29 5.83
CA PRO A 10 -22.00 -3.07 4.62
C PRO A 10 -23.08 -4.13 4.28
N LEU A 11 -23.21 -4.49 3.00
CA LEU A 11 -24.16 -5.52 2.55
C LEU A 11 -23.61 -6.93 2.77
N SER A 12 -24.46 -7.83 3.29
CA SER A 12 -24.19 -9.27 3.26
C SER A 12 -24.31 -9.84 1.85
N LYS A 13 -23.72 -11.01 1.60
CA LYS A 13 -23.82 -11.70 0.30
C LYS A 13 -25.26 -12.09 -0.02
N GLU A 14 -26.00 -12.53 0.99
CA GLU A 14 -27.41 -12.93 0.87
C GLU A 14 -28.24 -11.72 0.45
N ARG A 15 -28.05 -10.58 1.12
CA ARG A 15 -28.78 -9.35 0.80
C ARG A 15 -28.44 -8.82 -0.59
N LEU A 16 -27.16 -8.87 -0.97
CA LEU A 16 -26.72 -8.50 -2.32
C LEU A 16 -27.38 -9.39 -3.40
N ASN A 17 -27.50 -10.69 -3.14
CA ASN A 17 -28.15 -11.63 -4.06
C ASN A 17 -29.66 -11.39 -4.18
N GLU A 18 -30.35 -11.06 -3.08
CA GLU A 18 -31.76 -10.67 -3.10
C GLU A 18 -31.98 -9.40 -3.94
N ILE A 19 -31.15 -8.37 -3.70
CA ILE A 19 -31.21 -7.11 -4.46
C ILE A 19 -30.97 -7.38 -5.94
N ASN A 20 -29.94 -8.16 -6.29
CA ASN A 20 -29.65 -8.49 -7.67
C ASN A 20 -30.76 -9.30 -8.34
N THR A 21 -31.40 -10.23 -7.62
CA THR A 21 -32.57 -10.98 -8.14
C THR A 21 -33.70 -10.02 -8.51
N HIS A 22 -33.99 -9.05 -7.63
CA HIS A 22 -35.01 -8.03 -7.89
C HIS A 22 -34.62 -7.09 -9.04
N LEU A 23 -33.42 -6.49 -9.00
CA LEU A 23 -32.98 -5.51 -10.01
C LEU A 23 -32.77 -6.13 -11.40
N SER A 24 -32.51 -7.44 -11.49
CA SER A 24 -32.31 -8.10 -12.79
C SER A 24 -33.58 -8.17 -13.64
N THR A 25 -34.76 -7.90 -13.07
CA THR A 25 -36.04 -7.87 -13.79
C THR A 25 -36.54 -6.44 -14.09
N GLN A 26 -35.77 -5.41 -13.71
CA GLN A 26 -36.15 -4.01 -13.80
C GLN A 26 -35.58 -3.35 -15.05
N THR A 27 -36.24 -2.30 -15.53
CA THR A 27 -35.71 -1.39 -16.55
C THR A 27 -34.58 -0.51 -15.98
N PRO A 28 -33.70 0.07 -16.80
CA PRO A 28 -32.64 0.97 -16.31
C PRO A 28 -33.18 2.14 -15.48
N GLU A 29 -34.29 2.74 -15.88
CA GLU A 29 -34.95 3.83 -15.16
C GLU A 29 -35.43 3.38 -13.78
N GLU A 30 -35.99 2.18 -13.66
CA GLU A 30 -36.40 1.58 -12.39
C GLU A 30 -35.19 1.26 -11.50
N ILE A 31 -34.09 0.75 -12.07
CA ILE A 31 -32.84 0.49 -11.33
C ILE A 31 -32.24 1.81 -10.83
N LEU A 32 -32.19 2.85 -11.67
CA LEU A 32 -31.69 4.18 -11.31
C LEU A 32 -32.56 4.81 -10.23
N LYS A 33 -33.89 4.73 -10.37
CA LYS A 33 -34.84 5.22 -9.37
C LYS A 33 -34.66 4.50 -8.03
N TRP A 34 -34.56 3.17 -8.06
CA TRP A 34 -34.29 2.37 -6.86
C TRP A 34 -32.99 2.81 -6.19
N ALA A 35 -31.92 3.03 -6.95
CA ALA A 35 -30.64 3.46 -6.41
C ALA A 35 -30.72 4.84 -5.75
N VAL A 36 -31.37 5.82 -6.38
CA VAL A 36 -31.60 7.16 -5.82
C VAL A 36 -32.41 7.10 -4.52
N ASP A 37 -33.38 6.20 -4.44
CA ASP A 37 -34.26 6.10 -3.27
C ASP A 37 -33.64 5.32 -2.11
N ASN A 38 -32.71 4.39 -2.37
CA ASN A 38 -32.24 3.44 -1.36
C ASN A 38 -30.74 3.54 -1.05
N ILE A 39 -29.89 4.06 -1.93
CA ILE A 39 -28.44 4.01 -1.74
C ILE A 39 -27.91 5.35 -1.19
N PRO A 40 -27.39 5.40 0.05
CA PRO A 40 -26.75 6.60 0.56
C PRO A 40 -25.41 6.85 -0.13
N GLY A 41 -24.99 8.11 -0.24
CA GLY A 41 -23.67 8.45 -0.82
C GLY A 41 -23.50 7.97 -2.26
N LEU A 42 -24.58 8.02 -3.05
CA LEU A 42 -24.60 7.65 -4.45
C LEU A 42 -24.03 8.77 -5.33
N TYR A 43 -23.07 8.42 -6.17
CA TYR A 43 -22.47 9.28 -7.20
C TYR A 43 -22.49 8.55 -8.53
N GLN A 44 -22.21 9.25 -9.63
CA GLN A 44 -21.90 8.61 -10.91
C GLN A 44 -20.45 8.88 -11.30
N THR A 45 -19.66 7.82 -11.45
CA THR A 45 -18.30 7.96 -12.00
C THR A 45 -18.36 7.77 -13.51
N THR A 46 -17.94 8.78 -14.26
CA THR A 46 -18.11 8.81 -15.71
C THR A 46 -16.84 9.26 -16.43
N ALA A 47 -16.56 8.62 -17.56
CA ALA A 47 -15.63 9.12 -18.58
C ALA A 47 -16.39 9.65 -19.80
N PHE A 48 -17.68 9.95 -19.64
CA PHE A 48 -18.61 10.42 -20.67
C PHE A 48 -18.73 9.49 -21.90
N GLY A 49 -18.55 8.19 -21.67
CA GLY A 49 -18.95 7.17 -22.65
C GLY A 49 -20.47 7.08 -22.77
N LEU A 50 -20.96 6.56 -23.90
CA LEU A 50 -22.39 6.57 -24.25
C LEU A 50 -23.30 6.02 -23.15
N THR A 51 -22.95 4.89 -22.55
CA THR A 51 -23.74 4.30 -21.47
C THR A 51 -23.85 5.22 -20.25
N GLY A 52 -22.76 5.88 -19.87
CA GLY A 52 -22.77 6.82 -18.76
C GLY A 52 -23.65 8.04 -19.09
N LEU A 53 -23.57 8.56 -20.32
CA LEU A 53 -24.38 9.68 -20.77
C LEU A 53 -25.88 9.37 -20.75
N VAL A 54 -26.28 8.17 -21.17
CA VAL A 54 -27.67 7.73 -21.08
C VAL A 54 -28.14 7.69 -19.62
N ALA A 55 -27.32 7.19 -18.69
CA ALA A 55 -27.67 7.21 -17.27
C ALA A 55 -27.84 8.64 -16.73
N ILE A 56 -26.99 9.59 -17.14
CA ILE A 56 -27.11 11.01 -16.76
C ILE A 56 -28.44 11.58 -17.26
N ASP A 57 -28.76 11.34 -18.53
CA ASP A 57 -29.99 11.84 -19.16
C ASP A 57 -31.24 11.23 -18.49
N MET A 58 -31.26 9.92 -18.24
CA MET A 58 -32.33 9.26 -17.49
C MET A 58 -32.49 9.86 -16.09
N LEU A 59 -31.38 10.01 -15.34
CA LEU A 59 -31.40 10.59 -13.99
C LEU A 59 -31.98 12.01 -13.99
N SER A 60 -31.62 12.83 -14.98
CA SER A 60 -32.12 14.20 -15.10
C SER A 60 -33.65 14.29 -15.29
N LYS A 61 -34.28 13.23 -15.81
CA LYS A 61 -35.74 13.15 -16.03
C LYS A 61 -36.49 12.55 -14.84
N ILE A 62 -35.87 11.64 -14.10
CA ILE A 62 -36.53 10.90 -13.00
C ILE A 62 -36.39 11.56 -11.63
N THR A 63 -35.42 12.46 -11.45
CA THR A 63 -35.19 13.16 -10.17
C THR A 63 -34.76 14.60 -10.37
N THR A 64 -35.19 15.49 -9.46
CA THR A 64 -34.76 16.90 -9.41
C THR A 64 -33.43 17.09 -8.68
N SER A 65 -32.95 16.05 -7.99
CA SER A 65 -31.66 16.04 -7.28
C SER A 65 -30.84 14.82 -7.71
N PRO A 66 -30.34 14.79 -8.96
CA PRO A 66 -29.55 13.67 -9.46
C PRO A 66 -28.23 13.53 -8.66
N PRO A 67 -27.71 12.29 -8.52
CA PRO A 67 -26.39 12.02 -7.96
C PRO A 67 -25.30 12.88 -8.61
N PRO A 68 -24.35 13.46 -7.84
CA PRO A 68 -23.25 14.21 -8.42
C PRO A 68 -22.35 13.33 -9.30
N LEU A 69 -21.70 13.95 -10.28
CA LEU A 69 -20.79 13.29 -11.20
C LEU A 69 -19.35 13.37 -10.69
N ILE A 70 -18.58 12.32 -10.91
CA ILE A 70 -17.13 12.26 -10.71
C ILE A 70 -16.48 11.98 -12.06
N PHE A 71 -15.64 12.91 -12.51
CA PHE A 71 -14.80 12.74 -13.69
C PHE A 71 -13.34 12.68 -13.28
N LEU A 72 -12.64 11.67 -13.79
CA LEU A 72 -11.22 11.48 -13.58
C LEU A 72 -10.50 12.04 -14.81
N ASP A 73 -9.96 13.23 -14.64
CA ASP A 73 -9.16 13.89 -15.66
C ASP A 73 -7.75 13.30 -15.60
N THR A 74 -7.45 12.41 -16.54
CA THR A 74 -6.15 11.75 -16.65
C THR A 74 -5.06 12.69 -17.14
N LEU A 75 -5.41 13.92 -17.54
CA LEU A 75 -4.57 14.90 -18.26
C LEU A 75 -4.35 14.54 -19.74
N TYR A 76 -4.65 13.30 -20.14
CA TYR A 76 -4.41 12.76 -21.48
C TYR A 76 -5.70 12.44 -22.24
N HIS A 77 -6.85 13.00 -21.85
CA HIS A 77 -8.08 12.89 -22.64
C HIS A 77 -7.98 13.65 -23.96
N PHE A 78 -8.77 13.22 -24.95
CA PHE A 78 -8.97 14.02 -26.17
C PHE A 78 -9.62 15.36 -25.87
N ARG A 79 -9.33 16.35 -26.71
CA ARG A 79 -9.97 17.67 -26.67
C ARG A 79 -11.51 17.56 -26.73
N GLU A 80 -12.03 16.71 -27.61
CA GLU A 80 -13.46 16.46 -27.79
C GLU A 80 -14.13 15.89 -26.54
N THR A 81 -13.37 15.21 -25.67
CA THR A 81 -13.88 14.75 -24.37
C THR A 81 -14.05 15.91 -23.41
N TYR A 82 -13.12 16.87 -23.37
CA TYR A 82 -13.27 18.08 -22.57
C TYR A 82 -14.39 18.98 -23.09
N GLU A 83 -14.56 19.09 -24.41
CA GLU A 83 -15.70 19.81 -25.00
C GLU A 83 -17.03 19.18 -24.57
N LEU A 84 -17.12 17.84 -24.61
CA LEU A 84 -18.30 17.11 -24.15
C LEU A 84 -18.59 17.32 -22.65
N VAL A 85 -17.55 17.44 -21.82
CA VAL A 85 -17.72 17.74 -20.38
C VAL A 85 -18.50 19.04 -20.20
N GLU A 86 -18.14 20.09 -20.96
CA GLU A 86 -18.82 21.38 -20.90
C GLU A 86 -20.24 21.30 -21.46
N ASP A 87 -20.47 20.57 -22.55
CA ASP A 87 -21.81 20.33 -23.10
C ASP A 87 -22.74 19.63 -22.07
N VAL A 88 -22.21 18.63 -21.35
CA VAL A 88 -22.95 17.90 -20.32
C VAL A 88 -23.24 18.78 -19.11
N LYS A 89 -22.29 19.60 -18.65
CA LYS A 89 -22.53 20.59 -17.58
C LYS A 89 -23.65 21.56 -17.95
N ALA A 90 -23.57 22.13 -19.16
CA ALA A 90 -24.54 23.10 -19.64
C ALA A 90 -25.95 22.49 -19.75
N ARG A 91 -26.06 21.25 -20.20
CA ARG A 91 -27.36 20.58 -20.38
C ARG A 91 -28.01 20.13 -19.08
N TYR A 92 -27.25 19.46 -18.21
CA TYR A 92 -27.85 18.72 -17.09
C TYR A 92 -27.74 19.43 -15.74
N SER A 93 -26.90 20.47 -15.61
CA SER A 93 -26.72 21.24 -14.37
C SER A 93 -26.45 20.37 -13.12
N VAL A 94 -25.85 19.19 -13.30
CA VAL A 94 -25.47 18.27 -12.21
C VAL A 94 -24.10 18.68 -11.68
N PRO A 95 -23.88 18.70 -10.35
CA PRO A 95 -22.55 18.98 -9.80
C PRO A 95 -21.53 17.99 -10.36
N LEU A 96 -20.44 18.51 -10.93
CA LEU A 96 -19.34 17.71 -11.47
C LEU A 96 -18.08 17.94 -10.64
N HIS A 97 -17.59 16.88 -10.02
CA HIS A 97 -16.32 16.84 -9.34
C HIS A 97 -15.24 16.30 -10.28
N VAL A 98 -14.18 17.07 -10.50
CA VAL A 98 -13.06 16.70 -11.36
C VAL A 98 -11.84 16.39 -10.49
N TYR A 99 -11.31 15.18 -10.62
CA TYR A 99 -10.09 14.75 -9.93
C TYR A 99 -8.99 14.45 -10.94
N LYS A 100 -7.79 14.94 -10.62
CA LYS A 100 -6.55 14.79 -11.39
C LYS A 100 -5.52 13.97 -10.61
N PRO A 101 -4.45 13.46 -11.26
CA PRO A 101 -3.31 12.86 -10.57
C PRO A 101 -2.79 13.77 -9.45
N GLU A 102 -2.48 13.19 -8.29
CA GLU A 102 -2.08 13.97 -7.11
C GLU A 102 -0.89 14.91 -7.39
N GLY A 103 -1.12 16.20 -7.14
CA GLY A 103 -0.11 17.25 -7.33
C GLY A 103 0.20 17.59 -8.78
N CYS A 104 -0.64 17.18 -9.75
CA CYS A 104 -0.45 17.48 -11.16
C CYS A 104 -1.67 18.24 -11.72
N LEU A 105 -1.45 19.47 -12.20
CA LEU A 105 -2.49 20.29 -12.82
C LEU A 105 -2.59 20.07 -14.33
N ASP A 106 -1.47 19.70 -14.97
CA ASP A 106 -1.32 19.53 -16.41
C ASP A 106 -0.30 18.43 -16.74
N VAL A 107 -0.22 18.07 -18.03
CA VAL A 107 0.68 17.04 -18.56
C VAL A 107 2.14 17.36 -18.22
N LYS A 108 2.55 18.63 -18.29
CA LYS A 108 3.93 19.04 -18.04
C LYS A 108 4.35 18.66 -16.61
N GLN A 109 3.53 18.98 -15.61
CA GLN A 109 3.81 18.62 -14.22
C GLN A 109 3.81 17.11 -14.00
N PHE A 110 2.92 16.38 -14.67
CA PHE A 110 2.89 14.92 -14.57
C PHE A 110 4.18 14.30 -15.13
N GLU A 111 4.62 14.75 -16.29
CA GLU A 111 5.83 14.22 -16.96
C GLU A 111 7.12 14.65 -16.25
N GLU A 112 7.19 15.85 -15.68
CA GLU A 112 8.31 16.27 -14.83
C GLU A 112 8.44 15.36 -13.59
N LYS A 113 7.32 14.92 -13.01
CA LYS A 113 7.29 14.12 -11.78
C LYS A 113 7.47 12.62 -12.03
N HIS A 114 6.92 12.11 -13.14
CA HIS A 114 6.77 10.68 -13.37
C HIS A 114 7.46 10.17 -14.66
N GLY A 115 7.98 11.08 -15.48
CA GLY A 115 8.60 10.78 -16.77
C GLY A 115 7.62 10.87 -17.94
N GLU A 116 8.15 11.26 -19.10
CA GLU A 116 7.39 11.30 -20.36
C GLU A 116 6.94 9.89 -20.77
N ARG A 117 5.76 9.78 -21.39
CA ARG A 117 5.25 8.54 -21.99
C ARG A 117 5.25 7.34 -21.03
N LEU A 118 4.93 7.58 -19.75
CA LEU A 118 4.90 6.51 -18.73
C LEU A 118 4.01 5.31 -19.13
N TRP A 119 2.95 5.55 -19.91
CA TRP A 119 2.07 4.50 -20.43
C TRP A 119 2.77 3.47 -21.36
N GLU A 120 3.94 3.79 -21.90
CA GLU A 120 4.77 2.87 -22.70
C GLU A 120 5.78 2.10 -21.86
N THR A 121 6.27 2.69 -20.76
CA THR A 121 7.36 2.13 -19.96
C THR A 121 6.86 1.39 -18.72
N ASP A 122 5.77 1.85 -18.11
CA ASP A 122 5.13 1.25 -16.94
C ASP A 122 3.61 1.55 -16.93
N GLU A 123 2.85 0.81 -17.74
CA GLU A 123 1.41 1.01 -17.91
C GLU A 123 0.61 0.85 -16.61
N ASP A 124 1.02 -0.07 -15.73
CA ASP A 124 0.33 -0.31 -14.46
C ASP A 124 0.49 0.87 -13.50
N THR A 125 1.69 1.44 -13.44
CA THR A 125 1.95 2.64 -12.63
C THR A 125 1.21 3.85 -13.21
N TYR A 126 1.21 4.01 -14.54
CA TYR A 126 0.42 5.04 -15.21
C TYR A 126 -1.07 4.93 -14.84
N ASP A 127 -1.69 3.75 -15.02
CA ASP A 127 -3.10 3.53 -14.72
C ASP A 127 -3.42 3.78 -13.24
N PHE A 128 -2.51 3.41 -12.34
CA PHE A 128 -2.68 3.69 -10.92
C PHE A 128 -2.71 5.19 -10.64
N LEU A 129 -1.71 5.93 -11.13
CA LEU A 129 -1.53 7.36 -10.84
C LEU A 129 -2.63 8.23 -11.45
N VAL A 130 -3.12 7.89 -12.65
CA VAL A 130 -4.08 8.75 -13.36
C VAL A 130 -5.54 8.33 -13.20
N LYS A 131 -5.80 7.11 -12.71
CA LYS A 131 -7.17 6.59 -12.58
C LYS A 131 -7.45 6.09 -11.17
N VAL A 132 -6.67 5.13 -10.67
CA VAL A 132 -6.98 4.44 -9.41
C VAL A 132 -6.82 5.35 -8.20
N GLU A 133 -5.70 6.05 -8.07
CA GLU A 133 -5.46 7.00 -6.98
C GLU A 133 -6.49 8.15 -6.99
N PRO A 134 -6.69 8.87 -8.11
CA PRO A 134 -7.64 9.99 -8.13
C PRO A 134 -9.07 9.56 -7.83
N ALA A 135 -9.49 8.36 -8.29
CA ALA A 135 -10.81 7.83 -7.96
C ALA A 135 -10.97 7.57 -6.47
N ARG A 136 -9.97 6.96 -5.83
CA ARG A 136 -10.02 6.65 -4.40
C ARG A 136 -10.07 7.91 -3.56
N ARG A 137 -9.19 8.87 -3.86
CA ARG A 137 -9.19 10.17 -3.20
C ARG A 137 -10.54 10.86 -3.38
N ALA A 138 -11.12 10.83 -4.58
CA ALA A 138 -12.47 11.34 -4.80
C ALA A 138 -13.52 10.64 -3.93
N TYR A 139 -13.45 9.32 -3.80
CA TYR A 139 -14.40 8.56 -3.01
C TYR A 139 -14.28 8.85 -1.50
N GLU A 140 -13.05 9.03 -1.01
CA GLU A 140 -12.78 9.39 0.38
C GLU A 140 -13.21 10.82 0.69
N ASP A 141 -12.76 11.80 -0.11
CA ASP A 141 -13.04 13.23 0.05
C ASP A 141 -14.55 13.54 0.01
N LEU A 142 -15.29 12.83 -0.86
CA LEU A 142 -16.73 13.04 -1.06
C LEU A 142 -17.61 12.08 -0.25
N GLY A 143 -17.01 11.18 0.54
CA GLY A 143 -17.75 10.20 1.34
C GLY A 143 -18.58 9.20 0.52
N VAL A 144 -18.13 8.87 -0.69
CA VAL A 144 -18.85 8.02 -1.65
C VAL A 144 -19.02 6.61 -1.10
N LYS A 145 -20.24 6.09 -1.18
CA LYS A 145 -20.56 4.70 -0.81
C LYS A 145 -20.98 3.86 -2.01
N ALA A 146 -21.43 4.51 -3.07
CA ALA A 146 -21.83 3.85 -4.29
C ALA A 146 -21.56 4.69 -5.53
N VAL A 147 -21.21 4.01 -6.62
CA VAL A 147 -21.01 4.63 -7.92
C VAL A 147 -21.86 3.97 -8.99
N ILE A 148 -22.55 4.79 -9.77
CA ILE A 148 -23.16 4.38 -11.04
C ILE A 148 -22.04 4.29 -12.08
N THR A 149 -21.99 3.19 -12.82
CA THR A 149 -21.01 2.94 -13.89
C THR A 149 -21.67 2.75 -15.24
N GLY A 150 -20.92 3.00 -16.32
CA GLY A 150 -21.35 2.78 -17.70
C GLY A 150 -21.01 1.39 -18.26
N ARG A 151 -20.90 0.34 -17.42
CA ARG A 151 -20.54 -1.02 -17.86
C ARG A 151 -21.77 -1.78 -18.36
N ARG A 152 -21.60 -2.58 -19.42
CA ARG A 152 -22.64 -3.44 -19.99
C ARG A 152 -22.09 -4.82 -20.33
N ALA A 153 -22.95 -5.84 -20.25
CA ALA A 153 -22.57 -7.22 -20.56
C ALA A 153 -22.22 -7.41 -22.05
N SER A 154 -22.87 -6.66 -22.95
CA SER A 154 -22.61 -6.70 -24.39
C SER A 154 -21.21 -6.22 -24.79
N GLN A 155 -20.44 -5.64 -23.86
CA GLN A 155 -19.06 -5.20 -24.08
C GLN A 155 -18.04 -6.33 -23.88
N GLY A 156 -18.51 -7.55 -23.62
CA GLY A 156 -17.73 -8.79 -23.67
C GLY A 156 -16.74 -9.00 -22.53
N ALA A 157 -15.92 -10.05 -22.67
CA ALA A 157 -14.88 -10.47 -21.73
C ALA A 157 -15.38 -10.53 -20.28
N ASP A 158 -14.69 -9.89 -19.35
CA ASP A 158 -15.00 -9.86 -17.92
C ASP A 158 -16.36 -9.22 -17.59
N ARG A 159 -17.00 -8.53 -18.56
CA ARG A 159 -18.33 -7.94 -18.39
C ARG A 159 -19.47 -8.89 -18.73
N ALA A 160 -19.22 -10.05 -19.35
CA ALA A 160 -20.30 -10.93 -19.79
C ALA A 160 -21.21 -11.42 -18.64
N SER A 161 -20.68 -11.51 -17.42
CA SER A 161 -21.39 -11.93 -16.20
C SER A 161 -21.82 -10.77 -15.29
N LEU A 162 -21.82 -9.54 -15.79
CA LEU A 162 -22.12 -8.32 -15.02
C LEU A 162 -23.48 -8.40 -14.33
N LYS A 163 -23.52 -8.02 -13.05
CA LYS A 163 -24.75 -7.89 -12.26
C LYS A 163 -25.22 -6.43 -12.16
N PRO A 164 -26.51 -6.17 -11.90
CA PRO A 164 -27.01 -4.82 -11.66
C PRO A 164 -26.27 -4.10 -10.53
N LEU A 165 -25.93 -4.80 -9.45
CA LEU A 165 -25.21 -4.27 -8.30
C LEU A 165 -24.05 -5.20 -7.91
N GLU A 166 -22.85 -4.64 -7.80
CA GLU A 166 -21.64 -5.32 -7.33
C GLU A 166 -21.08 -4.63 -6.08
N VAL A 167 -20.33 -5.35 -5.25
CA VAL A 167 -19.58 -4.81 -4.11
C VAL A 167 -18.11 -5.14 -4.36
N ASP A 168 -17.21 -4.15 -4.32
CA ASP A 168 -15.78 -4.44 -4.39
C ASP A 168 -15.15 -4.72 -3.02
N SER A 169 -13.87 -5.08 -2.98
CA SER A 169 -13.16 -5.41 -1.73
C SER A 169 -13.11 -4.28 -0.70
N THR A 170 -13.35 -3.04 -1.12
CA THR A 170 -13.41 -1.88 -0.20
C THR A 170 -14.80 -1.69 0.41
N GLY A 171 -15.80 -2.43 -0.06
CA GLY A 171 -17.20 -2.26 0.29
C GLY A 171 -17.93 -1.22 -0.57
N LEU A 172 -17.28 -0.65 -1.59
CA LEU A 172 -17.91 0.29 -2.52
C LEU A 172 -18.93 -0.44 -3.39
N LEU A 173 -20.15 0.07 -3.44
CA LEU A 173 -21.19 -0.43 -4.33
C LEU A 173 -20.99 0.09 -5.76
N LYS A 174 -21.12 -0.78 -6.75
CA LYS A 174 -21.05 -0.44 -8.18
C LYS A 174 -22.38 -0.81 -8.83
N LEU A 175 -23.17 0.20 -9.21
CA LEU A 175 -24.43 0.03 -9.89
C LEU A 175 -24.22 0.08 -11.40
N ASN A 176 -24.73 -0.91 -12.12
CA ASN A 176 -24.65 -1.05 -13.57
C ASN A 176 -26.07 -1.02 -14.17
N PRO A 177 -26.75 0.15 -14.23
CA PRO A 177 -28.18 0.21 -14.57
C PRO A 177 -28.50 -0.23 -16.00
N LEU A 178 -27.54 -0.06 -16.91
CA LEU A 178 -27.67 -0.46 -18.31
C LEU A 178 -26.98 -1.81 -18.60
N PHE A 179 -26.78 -2.67 -17.59
CA PHE A 179 -25.98 -3.90 -17.73
C PHE A 179 -26.46 -4.83 -18.86
N GLN A 180 -27.77 -4.89 -19.14
CA GLN A 180 -28.37 -5.71 -20.20
C GLN A 180 -28.54 -5.00 -21.55
N TRP A 181 -28.34 -3.68 -21.62
CA TRP A 181 -28.52 -2.95 -22.88
C TRP A 181 -27.40 -3.27 -23.86
N ASN A 182 -27.79 -3.56 -25.10
CA ASN A 182 -26.84 -3.66 -26.20
C ASN A 182 -26.53 -2.28 -26.80
N PHE A 183 -25.59 -2.23 -27.73
CA PHE A 183 -25.15 -0.97 -28.35
C PHE A 183 -26.28 -0.26 -29.14
N HIS A 184 -27.10 -1.01 -29.88
CA HIS A 184 -28.19 -0.44 -30.68
C HIS A 184 -29.23 0.31 -29.83
N LEU A 185 -29.59 -0.23 -28.66
CA LEU A 185 -30.52 0.46 -27.74
C LEU A 185 -29.92 1.77 -27.21
N LEU A 186 -28.61 1.82 -26.96
CA LEU A 186 -27.94 3.06 -26.56
C LEU A 186 -27.97 4.10 -27.69
N GLU A 187 -27.62 3.69 -28.92
CA GLU A 187 -27.62 4.60 -30.06
C GLU A 187 -29.01 5.17 -30.33
N TRP A 188 -30.04 4.30 -30.29
CA TRP A 188 -31.43 4.73 -30.39
C TRP A 188 -31.78 5.74 -29.31
N TYR A 189 -31.51 5.45 -28.04
CA TYR A 189 -31.86 6.35 -26.94
C TYR A 189 -31.17 7.70 -27.07
N ILE A 190 -29.87 7.70 -27.38
CA ILE A 190 -29.07 8.92 -27.54
C ILE A 190 -29.63 9.79 -28.65
N LYS A 191 -29.97 9.18 -29.79
CA LYS A 191 -30.55 9.90 -30.94
C LYS A 191 -31.92 10.47 -30.60
N GLU A 192 -32.81 9.65 -30.04
CA GLU A 192 -34.18 10.04 -29.74
C GLU A 192 -34.25 11.17 -28.70
N ASN A 193 -33.37 11.11 -27.69
CA ASN A 193 -33.36 12.09 -26.60
C ASN A 193 -32.38 13.24 -26.83
N ASN A 194 -31.70 13.28 -27.98
CA ASN A 194 -30.68 14.28 -28.30
C ASN A 194 -29.62 14.41 -27.19
N VAL A 195 -29.14 13.28 -26.65
CA VAL A 195 -28.13 13.25 -25.59
C VAL A 195 -26.78 13.72 -26.15
N PRO A 196 -26.09 14.70 -25.52
CA PRO A 196 -24.75 15.10 -25.94
C PRO A 196 -23.81 13.90 -25.94
N ARG A 197 -23.01 13.74 -27.00
CA ARG A 197 -22.06 12.64 -27.14
C ARG A 197 -20.75 13.12 -27.74
N ASN A 198 -19.70 12.31 -27.56
CA ASN A 198 -18.37 12.66 -28.03
C ASN A 198 -18.34 12.71 -29.57
N LYS A 199 -17.88 13.83 -30.15
CA LYS A 199 -17.78 14.02 -31.61
C LYS A 199 -16.87 13.00 -32.29
N LEU A 200 -15.95 12.38 -31.55
CA LEU A 200 -15.08 11.31 -32.05
C LEU A 200 -15.86 10.05 -32.48
N LEU A 201 -17.07 9.83 -31.96
CA LEU A 201 -17.92 8.72 -32.40
C LEU A 201 -18.24 8.81 -33.90
N ASP A 202 -18.48 10.01 -34.43
CA ASP A 202 -18.72 10.23 -35.86
C ASP A 202 -17.49 9.99 -36.73
N GLN A 203 -16.32 9.91 -36.10
CA GLN A 203 -15.04 9.68 -36.76
C GLN A 203 -14.60 8.21 -36.67
N GLY A 204 -15.44 7.32 -36.11
CA GLY A 204 -15.19 5.88 -35.99
C GLY A 204 -14.64 5.41 -34.64
N TYR A 205 -14.62 6.28 -33.62
CA TYR A 205 -14.23 5.87 -32.26
C TYR A 205 -15.43 5.38 -31.46
N ARG A 206 -15.57 4.06 -31.27
CA ARG A 206 -16.71 3.49 -30.51
C ARG A 206 -16.52 3.49 -28.99
N SER A 207 -15.28 3.56 -28.52
CA SER A 207 -14.92 3.65 -27.10
C SER A 207 -13.77 4.63 -26.94
N VAL A 208 -13.94 5.67 -26.12
CA VAL A 208 -12.98 6.77 -25.97
C VAL A 208 -12.38 6.76 -24.57
N GLY A 209 -11.07 6.94 -24.48
CA GLY A 209 -10.34 7.27 -23.24
C GLY A 209 -9.11 8.10 -23.59
N ASP A 210 -7.97 7.84 -22.95
CA ASP A 210 -6.73 8.59 -23.23
C ASP A 210 -6.31 8.53 -24.71
N TRP A 211 -5.79 9.64 -25.25
CA TRP A 211 -5.54 9.79 -26.70
C TRP A 211 -4.48 8.82 -27.24
N HIS A 212 -3.47 8.50 -26.44
CA HIS A 212 -2.38 7.59 -26.82
C HIS A 212 -2.77 6.11 -26.78
N SER A 213 -3.95 5.77 -26.28
CA SER A 213 -4.39 4.37 -26.11
C SER A 213 -5.83 4.14 -26.58
N THR A 214 -6.29 4.97 -27.50
CA THR A 214 -7.59 4.84 -28.15
C THR A 214 -7.41 4.87 -29.66
N VAL A 215 -7.88 3.83 -30.34
CA VAL A 215 -7.87 3.76 -31.81
C VAL A 215 -9.28 3.60 -32.37
N LYS A 216 -9.43 3.94 -33.66
CA LYS A 216 -10.69 3.74 -34.40
C LYS A 216 -10.97 2.25 -34.56
N VAL A 217 -12.25 1.90 -34.63
CA VAL A 217 -12.70 0.53 -34.78
C VAL A 217 -13.20 0.31 -36.21
N VAL A 218 -12.78 -0.78 -36.86
CA VAL A 218 -13.28 -1.14 -38.20
C VAL A 218 -14.73 -1.63 -38.08
N GLU A 219 -15.57 -1.33 -39.07
CA GLU A 219 -16.94 -1.84 -39.14
C GLU A 219 -16.99 -3.37 -38.93
N GLY A 220 -17.92 -3.85 -38.09
CA GLY A 220 -18.02 -5.26 -37.70
C GLY A 220 -17.13 -5.73 -36.53
N GLN A 221 -16.13 -4.96 -36.09
CA GLN A 221 -15.36 -5.29 -34.87
C GLN A 221 -16.14 -4.95 -33.58
N ASP A 222 -15.73 -5.54 -32.46
CA ASP A 222 -16.30 -5.31 -31.13
C ASP A 222 -16.22 -3.83 -30.71
N GLU A 223 -17.21 -3.35 -29.95
CA GLU A 223 -17.29 -1.96 -29.44
C GLU A 223 -16.00 -1.49 -28.76
N ARG A 224 -15.30 -2.39 -28.07
CA ARG A 224 -14.08 -2.08 -27.31
C ARG A 224 -12.79 -2.52 -28.02
N ALA A 225 -12.86 -3.02 -29.25
CA ALA A 225 -11.68 -3.45 -30.01
C ALA A 225 -10.63 -2.34 -30.20
N GLY A 226 -11.06 -1.08 -30.17
CA GLY A 226 -10.17 0.09 -30.23
C GLY A 226 -9.44 0.43 -28.93
N ARG A 227 -9.70 -0.30 -27.83
CA ARG A 227 -9.03 -0.15 -26.54
C ARG A 227 -8.06 -1.32 -26.37
N TRP A 228 -6.79 -1.00 -26.13
CA TRP A 228 -5.71 -1.98 -25.90
C TRP A 228 -5.44 -2.94 -27.07
N ALA A 229 -5.63 -2.48 -28.31
CA ALA A 229 -5.28 -3.27 -29.50
C ALA A 229 -3.85 -3.83 -29.41
N GLY A 230 -3.73 -5.16 -29.47
CA GLY A 230 -2.45 -5.87 -29.35
C GLY A 230 -1.97 -6.15 -27.91
N LYS A 231 -2.80 -5.95 -26.87
CA LYS A 231 -2.46 -6.24 -25.47
C LYS A 231 -3.43 -7.26 -24.85
N GLU A 232 -3.00 -7.96 -23.80
CA GLU A 232 -3.83 -8.92 -23.02
C GLU A 232 -4.90 -8.25 -22.13
N LYS A 233 -4.95 -6.92 -22.11
CA LYS A 233 -5.77 -6.15 -21.18
C LYS A 233 -7.22 -6.04 -21.66
N THR A 234 -8.14 -6.53 -20.83
CA THR A 234 -9.60 -6.54 -21.08
C THR A 234 -10.35 -5.44 -20.31
N GLU A 235 -9.82 -4.97 -19.18
CA GLU A 235 -10.47 -4.01 -18.29
C GLU A 235 -9.57 -2.85 -17.85
N CYS A 236 -10.24 -1.73 -17.54
CA CYS A 236 -9.61 -0.55 -16.96
C CYS A 236 -9.18 -0.81 -15.50
N GLY A 237 -8.05 -0.24 -15.07
CA GLY A 237 -7.56 -0.35 -13.68
C GLY A 237 -8.58 0.06 -12.61
N LEU A 238 -9.55 0.93 -12.94
CA LEU A 238 -10.66 1.32 -12.05
C LEU A 238 -11.60 0.18 -11.65
N HIS A 239 -11.70 -0.86 -12.49
CA HIS A 239 -12.57 -2.01 -12.27
C HIS A 239 -11.81 -3.27 -11.87
N LYS A 240 -10.48 -3.22 -11.91
CA LYS A 240 -9.63 -4.24 -11.30
C LYS A 240 -9.60 -4.03 -9.79
N ASP A 241 -9.71 -5.12 -9.04
CA ASP A 241 -9.51 -5.06 -7.60
C ASP A 241 -8.02 -4.94 -7.28
N TYR A 242 -7.50 -3.72 -7.43
CA TYR A 242 -6.09 -3.40 -7.19
C TYR A 242 -5.67 -3.75 -5.77
N PHE A 243 -6.58 -3.78 -4.79
CA PHE A 243 -6.25 -4.22 -3.43
C PHE A 243 -6.11 -5.72 -3.32
N SER A 244 -6.98 -6.50 -3.96
CA SER A 244 -6.80 -7.94 -4.07
C SER A 244 -5.50 -8.27 -4.79
N MET A 245 -5.21 -7.60 -5.92
CA MET A 245 -3.95 -7.78 -6.64
C MET A 245 -2.73 -7.35 -5.81
N LYS A 246 -2.78 -6.20 -5.12
CA LYS A 246 -1.71 -5.72 -4.24
C LYS A 246 -1.54 -6.61 -3.01
N ALA A 247 -2.63 -7.13 -2.44
CA ALA A 247 -2.58 -8.05 -1.31
C ALA A 247 -1.99 -9.40 -1.74
N GLN A 248 -2.41 -9.94 -2.89
CA GLN A 248 -1.82 -11.14 -3.48
C GLN A 248 -0.34 -10.95 -3.81
N ALA A 249 0.03 -9.80 -4.41
CA ALA A 249 1.42 -9.45 -4.66
C ALA A 249 2.22 -9.30 -3.36
N LYS A 250 1.63 -8.75 -2.29
CA LYS A 250 2.27 -8.65 -0.97
C LYS A 250 2.48 -10.01 -0.33
N VAL A 251 1.51 -10.92 -0.46
CA VAL A 251 1.62 -12.31 -0.01
C VAL A 251 2.69 -13.06 -0.80
N ALA A 252 2.73 -12.88 -2.12
CA ALA A 252 3.74 -13.48 -2.98
C ALA A 252 5.15 -12.92 -2.71
N ALA A 253 5.28 -11.62 -2.49
CA ALA A 253 6.56 -10.98 -2.14
C ALA A 253 7.10 -11.49 -0.79
N GLY A 254 6.24 -11.55 0.24
CA GLY A 254 6.62 -12.14 1.53
C GLY A 254 6.94 -13.63 1.45
N ALA A 255 6.35 -14.37 0.50
CA ALA A 255 6.67 -15.77 0.28
C ALA A 255 8.11 -15.97 -0.24
N PHE A 256 8.61 -15.10 -1.12
CA PHE A 256 9.97 -15.19 -1.63
C PHE A 256 11.01 -14.75 -0.61
N GLU A 257 10.74 -13.73 0.20
CA GLU A 257 11.58 -13.35 1.34
C GLU A 257 11.79 -14.55 2.27
N HIS A 258 10.69 -15.14 2.75
CA HIS A 258 10.72 -16.28 3.68
C HIS A 258 11.36 -17.53 3.06
N LEU A 259 11.10 -17.80 1.77
CA LEU A 259 11.75 -18.89 1.04
C LEU A 259 13.26 -18.65 0.90
N GLY A 260 13.64 -17.41 0.63
CA GLY A 260 15.02 -16.96 0.50
C GLY A 260 15.83 -17.16 1.77
N ASP A 261 15.30 -16.74 2.92
CA ASP A 261 15.93 -16.96 4.23
C ASP A 261 16.18 -18.45 4.50
N ALA A 262 15.18 -19.31 4.26
CA ALA A 262 15.32 -20.75 4.44
C ALA A 262 16.41 -21.36 3.54
N VAL A 263 16.45 -20.97 2.25
CA VAL A 263 17.46 -21.45 1.28
C VAL A 263 18.85 -20.95 1.65
N LEU A 264 18.97 -19.69 2.07
CA LEU A 264 20.20 -19.07 2.52
C LEU A 264 20.73 -19.79 3.77
N GLY A 265 19.87 -20.01 4.77
CA GLY A 265 20.20 -20.70 6.02
C GLY A 265 20.71 -22.13 5.77
N LEU A 266 20.05 -22.88 4.88
CA LEU A 266 20.52 -24.20 4.45
C LEU A 266 21.89 -24.14 3.76
N SER A 267 22.04 -23.22 2.81
CA SER A 267 23.27 -23.07 2.01
C SER A 267 24.47 -22.71 2.88
N VAL A 268 24.31 -21.75 3.80
CA VAL A 268 25.35 -21.35 4.75
C VAL A 268 25.64 -22.47 5.74
N THR A 269 24.63 -23.22 6.19
CA THR A 269 24.85 -24.37 7.09
C THR A 269 25.70 -25.44 6.40
N ASN A 270 25.40 -25.79 5.15
CA ASN A 270 26.20 -26.75 4.38
C ASN A 270 27.63 -26.23 4.16
N LEU A 271 27.77 -24.95 3.81
CA LEU A 271 29.07 -24.31 3.65
C LEU A 271 29.92 -24.40 4.93
N LEU A 272 29.32 -24.21 6.11
CA LEU A 272 30.03 -24.32 7.39
C LEU A 272 30.45 -25.75 7.72
N VAL A 273 29.61 -26.74 7.40
CA VAL A 273 29.95 -28.16 7.55
C VAL A 273 31.14 -28.53 6.66
N ASP A 274 31.13 -28.06 5.41
CA ASP A 274 32.20 -28.32 4.45
C ASP A 274 33.52 -27.62 4.85
N MET A 275 33.42 -26.38 5.33
CA MET A 275 34.59 -25.58 5.70
C MET A 275 35.22 -26.03 7.03
N TYR A 276 34.39 -26.44 7.99
CA TYR A 276 34.82 -26.75 9.35
C TYR A 276 34.27 -28.11 9.83
N PRO A 277 34.78 -29.24 9.28
CA PRO A 277 34.38 -30.57 9.72
C PRO A 277 34.64 -30.73 11.22
N GLY A 278 33.61 -31.08 11.99
CA GLY A 278 33.70 -31.25 13.45
C GLY A 278 33.34 -30.00 14.28
N LEU A 279 32.90 -28.91 13.66
CA LEU A 279 32.38 -27.74 14.38
C LEU A 279 31.09 -28.08 15.14
N HIS A 280 31.10 -27.94 16.47
CA HIS A 280 29.92 -28.19 17.30
C HIS A 280 28.77 -27.19 17.02
N VAL A 281 27.54 -27.64 17.30
CA VAL A 281 26.29 -26.92 16.97
C VAL A 281 26.25 -25.49 17.56
N GLY A 282 26.74 -25.29 18.79
CA GLY A 282 26.74 -23.99 19.45
C GLY A 282 27.54 -22.92 18.70
N PRO A 283 28.87 -23.10 18.52
CA PRO A 283 29.68 -22.18 17.73
C PRO A 283 29.23 -22.07 16.26
N SER A 284 28.79 -23.17 15.64
CA SER A 284 28.24 -23.16 14.28
C SER A 284 27.02 -22.24 14.15
N THR A 285 26.09 -22.28 15.11
CA THR A 285 24.91 -21.41 15.14
C THR A 285 25.30 -19.93 15.27
N LYS A 286 26.31 -19.61 16.09
CA LYS A 286 26.81 -18.23 16.22
C LYS A 286 27.47 -17.72 14.95
N ILE A 287 28.27 -18.56 14.30
CA ILE A 287 28.90 -18.21 13.02
C ILE A 287 27.81 -17.99 11.97
N ARG A 288 26.84 -18.90 11.86
CA ARG A 288 25.72 -18.75 10.92
C ARG A 288 24.97 -17.45 11.15
N ALA A 289 24.62 -17.11 12.40
CA ALA A 289 23.90 -15.88 12.74
C ALA A 289 24.66 -14.60 12.35
N LEU A 290 25.99 -14.60 12.43
CA LEU A 290 26.80 -13.48 11.95
C LEU A 290 26.81 -13.40 10.41
N VAL A 291 26.84 -14.55 9.74
CA VAL A 291 26.93 -14.64 8.28
C VAL A 291 25.61 -14.29 7.59
N VAL A 292 24.47 -14.73 8.14
CA VAL A 292 23.13 -14.45 7.58
C VAL A 292 22.43 -13.26 8.25
N GLY A 293 23.13 -12.50 9.08
CA GLY A 293 22.54 -11.34 9.76
C GLY A 293 22.27 -10.18 8.81
N ASN A 294 21.24 -9.37 9.10
CA ASN A 294 20.79 -8.26 8.24
C ASN A 294 21.91 -7.29 7.83
N ALA A 295 22.91 -7.05 8.70
CA ALA A 295 24.03 -6.18 8.36
C ALA A 295 24.86 -6.73 7.18
N THR A 296 25.20 -8.02 7.21
CA THR A 296 25.95 -8.69 6.14
C THR A 296 25.11 -8.81 4.87
N LEU A 297 23.83 -9.16 5.00
CA LEU A 297 22.92 -9.25 3.85
C LEU A 297 22.69 -7.89 3.18
N ALA A 298 22.53 -6.83 3.97
CA ALA A 298 22.42 -5.47 3.46
C ALA A 298 23.67 -5.02 2.69
N GLU A 299 24.87 -5.32 3.22
CA GLU A 299 26.13 -5.02 2.54
C GLU A 299 26.22 -5.73 1.18
N ILE A 300 25.88 -7.02 1.12
CA ILE A 300 25.87 -7.80 -0.12
C ILE A 300 24.80 -7.26 -1.09
N SER A 301 23.62 -6.93 -0.59
CA SER A 301 22.52 -6.34 -1.38
C SER A 301 22.95 -5.05 -2.08
N LEU A 302 23.69 -4.19 -1.37
CA LEU A 302 24.26 -2.96 -1.92
C LEU A 302 25.32 -3.23 -3.00
N LYS A 303 26.18 -4.25 -2.82
CA LYS A 303 27.17 -4.64 -3.84
C LYS A 303 26.50 -5.06 -5.16
N TYR A 304 25.35 -5.72 -5.09
CA TYR A 304 24.54 -6.07 -6.25
C TYR A 304 23.64 -4.95 -6.76
N LYS A 305 23.61 -3.79 -6.08
CA LYS A 305 22.72 -2.66 -6.39
C LYS A 305 21.25 -3.12 -6.46
N LEU A 306 20.82 -4.01 -5.56
CA LEU A 306 19.42 -4.44 -5.52
C LEU A 306 18.47 -3.32 -5.03
N PRO A 307 18.82 -2.52 -3.99
CA PRO A 307 17.88 -1.52 -3.47
C PRO A 307 17.50 -0.42 -4.47
N ILE A 308 18.40 -0.05 -5.39
CA ILE A 308 18.12 0.96 -6.43
C ILE A 308 17.12 0.45 -7.47
N ARG A 309 16.95 -0.88 -7.60
CA ARG A 309 15.99 -1.51 -8.50
C ARG A 309 14.57 -1.57 -7.91
N LEU A 310 14.40 -1.25 -6.63
CA LEU A 310 13.07 -1.22 -6.01
C LEU A 310 12.20 -0.11 -6.61
N ARG A 311 11.00 -0.49 -7.06
CA ARG A 311 9.91 0.41 -7.42
C ARG A 311 9.24 0.89 -6.14
N LEU A 312 9.50 2.15 -5.77
CA LEU A 312 9.05 2.75 -4.52
C LEU A 312 8.42 4.11 -4.80
N HIS A 313 7.50 4.52 -3.94
CA HIS A 313 6.98 5.89 -3.97
C HIS A 313 8.10 6.90 -3.70
N HIS A 314 8.18 7.99 -4.48
CA HIS A 314 9.29 8.94 -4.45
C HIS A 314 9.55 9.50 -3.04
N ALA A 315 8.48 9.84 -2.30
CA ALA A 315 8.57 10.39 -0.94
C ALA A 315 9.21 9.44 0.09
N GLN A 316 9.20 8.13 -0.15
CA GLN A 316 9.76 7.12 0.74
C GLN A 316 11.01 6.45 0.18
N ALA A 317 11.34 6.69 -1.10
CA ALA A 317 12.38 5.99 -1.82
C ALA A 317 13.75 6.12 -1.14
N ILE A 318 14.09 7.31 -0.64
CA ILE A 318 15.37 7.56 0.05
C ILE A 318 15.42 6.75 1.36
N THR A 319 14.41 6.91 2.21
CA THR A 319 14.33 6.26 3.52
C THR A 319 14.32 4.74 3.41
N LEU A 320 13.49 4.20 2.50
CA LEU A 320 13.34 2.75 2.35
C LEU A 320 14.58 2.12 1.72
N ARG A 321 15.23 2.77 0.74
CA ARG A 321 16.49 2.28 0.16
C ARG A 321 17.64 2.33 1.14
N ALA A 322 17.62 3.23 2.12
CA ALA A 322 18.64 3.33 3.16
C ALA A 322 18.44 2.34 4.32
N SER A 323 17.26 1.72 4.46
CA SER A 323 16.95 0.80 5.55
C SER A 323 17.73 -0.52 5.42
N THR A 324 18.55 -0.84 6.41
CA THR A 324 19.30 -2.11 6.48
C THR A 324 18.39 -3.33 6.44
N HIS A 325 17.20 -3.26 7.08
CA HIS A 325 16.23 -4.34 7.02
C HIS A 325 15.75 -4.57 5.58
N ILE A 326 15.28 -3.52 4.91
CA ILE A 326 14.82 -3.63 3.52
C ILE A 326 15.93 -4.10 2.59
N GLN A 327 17.16 -3.63 2.78
CA GLN A 327 18.30 -4.09 1.98
C GLN A 327 18.53 -5.61 2.15
N ALA A 328 18.42 -6.13 3.37
CA ALA A 328 18.54 -7.56 3.67
C ALA A 328 17.36 -8.36 3.07
N ASP A 329 16.12 -7.95 3.35
CA ASP A 329 14.90 -8.63 2.90
C ASP A 329 14.84 -8.73 1.36
N VAL A 330 15.39 -7.74 0.66
CA VAL A 330 15.48 -7.73 -0.81
C VAL A 330 16.49 -8.74 -1.33
N LEU A 331 17.61 -8.94 -0.64
CA LEU A 331 18.57 -9.98 -1.01
C LEU A 331 17.96 -11.37 -0.75
N GLU A 332 17.26 -11.57 0.36
CA GLU A 332 16.55 -12.81 0.66
C GLU A 332 15.47 -13.08 -0.39
N SER A 333 14.64 -12.10 -0.70
CA SER A 333 13.64 -12.20 -1.76
C SER A 333 14.26 -12.57 -3.12
N PHE A 334 15.42 -12.00 -3.45
CA PHE A 334 16.15 -12.34 -4.66
C PHE A 334 16.66 -13.79 -4.66
N ILE A 335 17.20 -14.27 -3.52
CA ILE A 335 17.62 -15.67 -3.35
C ILE A 335 16.42 -16.60 -3.49
N GLY A 336 15.27 -16.27 -2.89
CA GLY A 336 14.04 -17.04 -2.98
C GLY A 336 13.51 -17.15 -4.41
N GLY A 337 13.52 -16.03 -5.15
CA GLY A 337 13.17 -16.03 -6.58
C GLY A 337 14.14 -16.87 -7.42
N LEU A 338 15.45 -16.71 -7.21
CA LEU A 338 16.46 -17.48 -7.93
C LEU A 338 16.35 -19.00 -7.65
N TYR A 339 16.06 -19.37 -6.41
CA TYR A 339 15.80 -20.76 -6.05
C TYR A 339 14.55 -21.31 -6.75
N HIS A 340 13.48 -20.52 -6.78
CA HIS A 340 12.24 -20.91 -7.44
C HIS A 340 12.45 -21.15 -8.94
N GLU A 341 13.27 -20.33 -9.61
CA GLU A 341 13.53 -20.44 -11.04
C GLU A 341 14.57 -21.49 -11.40
N GLN A 342 15.66 -21.60 -10.63
CA GLN A 342 16.88 -22.35 -11.03
C GLN A 342 17.24 -23.49 -10.08
N GLY A 343 16.52 -23.63 -8.97
CA GLY A 343 16.72 -24.69 -7.99
C GLY A 343 17.95 -24.51 -7.09
N LEU A 344 18.05 -25.37 -6.07
CA LEU A 344 19.03 -25.24 -4.98
C LEU A 344 20.48 -25.28 -5.46
N LYS A 345 20.80 -26.12 -6.44
CA LYS A 345 22.19 -26.32 -6.90
C LYS A 345 22.75 -25.07 -7.57
N ALA A 346 21.95 -24.39 -8.39
CA ALA A 346 22.34 -23.13 -9.02
C ALA A 346 22.59 -22.04 -7.96
N VAL A 347 21.69 -21.94 -6.97
CA VAL A 347 21.82 -21.01 -5.86
C VAL A 347 23.08 -21.30 -5.03
N GLN A 348 23.34 -22.55 -4.64
CA GLN A 348 24.54 -22.91 -3.87
C GLN A 348 25.84 -22.64 -4.61
N ASN A 349 25.89 -22.87 -5.93
CA ASN A 349 27.07 -22.55 -6.74
C ASN A 349 27.40 -21.05 -6.72
N TRP A 350 26.40 -20.19 -6.56
CA TRP A 350 26.59 -18.74 -6.40
C TRP A 350 26.85 -18.34 -4.94
N LEU A 351 26.06 -18.84 -3.98
CA LEU A 351 26.15 -18.46 -2.58
C LEU A 351 27.43 -18.96 -1.91
N ASN A 352 27.88 -20.19 -2.19
CA ASN A 352 29.05 -20.77 -1.51
C ASN A 352 30.34 -19.95 -1.69
N PRO A 353 30.75 -19.55 -2.92
CA PRO A 353 31.91 -18.69 -3.08
C PRO A 353 31.68 -17.27 -2.52
N LEU A 354 30.46 -16.75 -2.61
CA LEU A 354 30.10 -15.42 -2.09
C LEU A 354 30.21 -15.35 -0.56
N PHE A 355 29.71 -16.35 0.16
CA PHE A 355 29.63 -16.36 1.62
C PHE A 355 30.86 -16.94 2.32
N ARG A 356 31.75 -17.65 1.61
CA ARG A 356 32.98 -18.23 2.18
C ARG A 356 33.90 -17.22 2.89
N PRO A 357 34.15 -16.00 2.36
CA PRO A 357 34.92 -14.98 3.07
C PRO A 357 34.25 -14.54 4.38
N TYR A 358 32.93 -14.39 4.38
CA TYR A 358 32.16 -13.99 5.57
C TYR A 358 32.14 -15.10 6.62
N ALA A 359 31.98 -16.35 6.22
CA ALA A 359 32.09 -17.52 7.11
C ALA A 359 33.47 -17.60 7.76
N THR A 360 34.54 -17.29 7.01
CA THR A 360 35.91 -17.26 7.52
C THR A 360 36.12 -16.17 8.56
N ALA A 361 35.64 -14.96 8.31
CA ALA A 361 35.76 -13.86 9.25
C ALA A 361 34.86 -14.05 10.48
N ALA A 362 33.64 -14.58 10.31
CA ALA A 362 32.77 -14.96 11.43
C ALA A 362 33.38 -16.07 12.31
N TYR A 363 34.00 -17.08 11.70
CA TYR A 363 34.76 -18.10 12.45
C TYR A 363 35.90 -17.48 13.25
N ARG A 364 36.64 -16.50 12.69
CA ARG A 364 37.71 -15.78 13.41
C ARG A 364 37.21 -15.02 14.63
N ILE A 365 35.99 -14.49 14.59
CA ILE A 365 35.37 -13.81 15.73
C ILE A 365 34.97 -14.85 16.79
N VAL A 366 34.27 -15.92 16.38
CA VAL A 366 33.71 -16.91 17.31
C VAL A 366 34.79 -17.79 17.94
N ARG A 367 35.89 -18.10 17.22
CA ARG A 367 36.98 -18.93 17.77
C ARG A 367 37.63 -18.34 19.01
N VAL A 368 37.78 -17.02 19.08
CA VAL A 368 38.38 -16.34 20.25
C VAL A 368 37.49 -16.49 21.48
N GLN A 369 36.17 -16.49 21.27
CA GLN A 369 35.19 -16.62 22.34
C GLN A 369 34.97 -18.06 22.82
N HIS A 370 35.25 -19.05 21.98
CA HIS A 370 34.92 -20.48 22.24
C HIS A 370 36.14 -21.41 22.21
N GLY A 371 37.36 -20.89 22.12
CA GLY A 371 38.59 -21.70 22.13
C GLY A 371 38.73 -22.65 20.93
N LEU A 372 38.21 -22.27 19.75
CA LEU A 372 38.27 -23.12 18.56
C LEU A 372 39.68 -23.12 17.92
N PRO A 373 40.10 -24.23 17.29
CA PRO A 373 41.45 -24.38 16.74
C PRO A 373 41.80 -23.34 15.66
N LEU A 374 43.09 -23.07 15.49
CA LEU A 374 43.61 -22.37 14.32
C LEU A 374 43.45 -23.29 13.11
N LEU A 375 42.72 -22.84 12.10
CA LEU A 375 42.69 -23.54 10.82
C LEU A 375 43.94 -23.20 10.02
N ALA A 376 44.51 -24.22 9.36
CA ALA A 376 45.57 -24.01 8.39
C ALA A 376 45.09 -23.06 7.28
N SER A 377 45.91 -22.08 6.93
CA SER A 377 45.60 -21.14 5.84
C SER A 377 45.27 -21.94 4.57
N PRO A 378 44.14 -21.70 3.89
CA PRO A 378 43.90 -22.32 2.60
C PRO A 378 44.96 -21.80 1.62
N SER A 379 45.58 -22.71 0.86
CA SER A 379 46.45 -22.37 -0.26
C SER A 379 45.75 -21.36 -1.19
N PRO A 380 46.44 -20.34 -1.70
CA PRO A 380 45.80 -19.31 -2.51
C PRO A 380 45.24 -19.93 -3.79
N SER A 381 43.91 -19.94 -3.92
CA SER A 381 43.28 -20.18 -5.22
C SER A 381 43.56 -18.97 -6.13
N PRO A 382 43.82 -19.16 -7.43
CA PRO A 382 44.19 -18.05 -8.30
C PRO A 382 42.96 -17.17 -8.57
N ARG A 383 43.13 -15.86 -8.32
CA ARG A 383 42.19 -14.73 -8.47
C ARG A 383 41.23 -14.46 -7.29
N SER A 384 41.67 -13.60 -6.37
CA SER A 384 40.81 -12.54 -5.83
C SER A 384 41.65 -11.34 -5.38
N LEU A 385 41.63 -10.26 -6.18
CA LEU A 385 41.97 -8.91 -5.74
C LEU A 385 40.80 -8.35 -4.93
N GLN A 386 40.63 -8.78 -3.68
CA GLN A 386 39.75 -8.09 -2.73
C GLN A 386 40.35 -8.17 -1.32
N THR A 387 40.41 -7.03 -0.66
CA THR A 387 40.68 -6.88 0.77
C THR A 387 39.71 -7.76 1.58
N PRO A 388 40.11 -8.36 2.72
CA PRO A 388 39.21 -9.15 3.54
C PRO A 388 37.96 -8.33 3.91
N PRO A 389 36.74 -8.88 3.85
CA PRO A 389 35.56 -8.16 4.28
C PRO A 389 35.67 -7.90 5.79
N GLU A 390 35.52 -6.63 6.17
CA GLU A 390 35.38 -6.22 7.55
C GLU A 390 33.94 -6.57 7.98
N LEU A 391 33.74 -7.75 8.56
CA LEU A 391 32.49 -8.00 9.27
C LEU A 391 32.40 -6.95 10.37
N ALA A 392 31.38 -6.11 10.30
CA ALA A 392 31.11 -5.15 11.35
C ALA A 392 31.18 -5.88 12.70
N SER A 393 32.16 -5.52 13.53
CA SER A 393 32.05 -5.79 14.96
C SER A 393 30.70 -5.23 15.35
N ALA A 394 29.84 -6.04 15.97
CA ALA A 394 28.57 -5.57 16.50
C ALA A 394 28.84 -4.19 17.13
N PRO A 395 28.23 -3.11 16.63
CA PRO A 395 28.50 -1.80 17.18
C PRO A 395 28.28 -1.96 18.68
N THR A 396 29.29 -1.62 19.49
CA THR A 396 29.01 -1.30 20.89
C THR A 396 27.87 -0.31 20.80
N PRO A 397 26.67 -0.62 21.31
CA PRO A 397 25.53 0.17 20.96
C PRO A 397 25.75 1.58 21.51
N MET A 398 26.15 2.52 20.66
CA MET A 398 25.46 3.79 20.62
C MET A 398 24.14 3.57 19.88
N THR A 399 23.36 2.61 20.39
CA THR A 399 21.93 2.85 20.42
C THR A 399 21.78 4.11 21.24
N THR A 400 21.05 5.08 20.73
CA THR A 400 20.22 5.91 21.58
C THR A 400 19.32 4.91 22.32
N ILE A 401 19.84 4.34 23.42
CA ILE A 401 19.08 3.43 24.27
C ILE A 401 17.94 4.31 24.77
N GLY A 402 16.72 4.03 24.30
CA GLY A 402 15.55 4.73 24.79
C GLY A 402 15.55 4.69 26.32
N HIS A 403 15.21 5.80 26.97
CA HIS A 403 15.36 5.98 28.42
C HIS A 403 14.85 4.79 29.23
N LEU A 404 13.74 4.18 28.82
CA LEU A 404 13.19 2.98 29.45
C LEU A 404 14.12 1.76 29.41
N ALA A 405 14.78 1.50 28.28
CA ALA A 405 15.70 0.38 28.14
C ALA A 405 16.99 0.62 28.95
N LEU A 406 17.48 1.86 29.00
CA LEU A 406 18.68 2.22 29.76
C LEU A 406 18.44 2.12 31.26
N PHE A 407 17.29 2.62 31.70
CA PHE A 407 16.85 2.56 33.08
C PHE A 407 16.70 1.11 33.58
N ASN A 408 16.01 0.26 32.81
CA ASN A 408 15.83 -1.15 33.17
C ASN A 408 17.16 -1.93 33.17
N GLN A 409 18.06 -1.66 32.23
CA GLN A 409 19.39 -2.30 32.19
C GLN A 409 20.22 -1.96 33.44
N LYS A 410 20.14 -0.72 33.93
CA LYS A 410 20.86 -0.28 35.14
C LYS A 410 20.31 -0.93 36.40
N LEU A 411 18.99 -1.00 36.53
CA LEU A 411 18.34 -1.61 37.69
C LEU A 411 18.53 -3.13 37.73
N GLN A 412 18.54 -3.79 36.58
CA GLN A 412 18.83 -5.22 36.49
C GLN A 412 20.28 -5.54 36.89
N LYS A 413 21.25 -4.65 36.61
CA LYS A 413 22.63 -4.80 37.09
C LYS A 413 22.78 -4.55 38.60
N ALA A 414 21.84 -3.83 39.20
CA ALA A 414 21.82 -3.51 40.63
C ALA A 414 20.91 -4.45 41.45
N ASP A 415 20.38 -5.52 40.83
CA ASP A 415 19.48 -6.50 41.44
C ASP A 415 18.26 -5.89 42.18
N CYS A 416 17.74 -4.78 41.65
CA CYS A 416 16.62 -4.05 42.25
C CYS A 416 15.27 -4.48 41.67
N THR A 417 14.24 -4.53 42.51
CA THR A 417 12.87 -4.82 42.06
C THR A 417 12.20 -3.54 41.56
N VAL A 418 11.59 -3.60 40.37
CA VAL A 418 10.98 -2.44 39.69
C VAL A 418 9.49 -2.66 39.51
N GLU A 419 8.68 -1.72 39.99
CA GLU A 419 7.23 -1.73 39.85
C GLU A 419 6.74 -0.49 39.10
N TRP A 420 5.75 -0.65 38.22
CA TRP A 420 5.18 0.42 37.41
C TRP A 420 3.71 0.61 37.74
N ILE A 421 3.36 1.71 38.39
CA ILE A 421 2.01 2.01 38.84
C ILE A 421 1.38 3.04 37.90
N TYR A 422 0.23 2.71 37.30
CA TYR A 422 -0.51 3.60 36.40
C TYR A 422 -1.65 4.30 37.13
N SER A 423 -1.91 5.56 36.80
CA SER A 423 -3.06 6.32 37.31
C SER A 423 -3.82 7.07 36.21
N ASP A 424 -5.11 7.28 36.45
CA ASP A 424 -5.99 8.05 35.54
C ASP A 424 -5.99 9.56 35.89
N THR A 425 -5.38 9.95 37.00
CA THR A 425 -5.24 11.33 37.48
C THR A 425 -3.79 11.66 37.86
N PRO A 426 -3.33 12.91 37.66
CA PRO A 426 -2.06 13.39 38.19
C PRO A 426 -2.24 13.68 39.69
N GLU A 427 -1.68 12.86 40.58
CA GLU A 427 -1.59 13.19 42.01
C GLU A 427 -0.32 13.99 42.29
N ALA A 428 -0.44 15.04 43.11
CA ALA A 428 0.61 15.99 43.46
C ALA A 428 1.77 15.31 44.20
N GLY A 429 2.98 15.41 43.65
CA GLY A 429 4.22 15.08 44.35
C GLY A 429 4.61 16.20 45.31
N THR A 430 4.98 15.82 46.53
CA THR A 430 5.55 16.65 47.58
C THR A 430 6.87 17.27 47.14
N ASP A 431 6.85 18.49 46.61
CA ASP A 431 7.98 19.42 46.64
C ASP A 431 7.42 20.82 46.92
N GLY A 432 7.63 21.28 48.15
CA GLY A 432 7.23 22.62 48.56
C GLY A 432 8.14 23.68 47.97
N LYS A 433 7.62 24.51 47.06
CA LYS A 433 7.79 25.98 46.96
C LYS A 433 7.18 26.50 45.64
N GLY A 434 6.21 27.41 45.75
CA GLY A 434 5.85 28.29 44.63
C GLY A 434 4.34 28.46 44.36
N THR A 435 3.70 29.28 45.19
CA THR A 435 2.59 30.21 44.89
C THR A 435 1.49 29.79 43.90
N ALA A 436 0.29 29.64 44.46
CA ALA A 436 -0.98 29.72 43.75
C ALA A 436 -1.16 31.11 43.11
N GLU A 437 -1.54 31.16 41.83
CA GLU A 437 -2.57 32.08 41.36
C GLU A 437 -3.03 31.73 39.93
N ASP A 438 -4.33 31.96 39.77
CA ASP A 438 -5.15 32.10 38.58
C ASP A 438 -5.71 30.86 37.85
N GLY A 439 -7.04 30.87 37.79
CA GLY A 439 -7.88 29.81 37.29
C GLY A 439 -8.10 29.92 35.80
N THR A 440 -7.92 28.80 35.10
CA THR A 440 -8.73 28.41 33.93
C THR A 440 -8.44 26.95 33.61
N SER A 441 -9.10 26.03 34.31
CA SER A 441 -9.06 24.61 33.92
C SER A 441 -9.94 24.41 32.68
N ARG A 442 -9.32 24.54 31.51
CA ARG A 442 -9.87 24.08 30.23
C ARG A 442 -10.08 22.56 30.32
N ARG A 443 -11.35 22.17 30.40
CA ARG A 443 -11.81 20.79 30.30
C ARG A 443 -11.46 20.28 28.89
N GLY A 444 -10.34 19.57 28.78
CA GLY A 444 -9.83 19.00 27.53
C GLY A 444 -10.80 17.98 26.93
N THR A 445 -11.05 18.14 25.64
CA THR A 445 -11.95 17.34 24.81
C THR A 445 -11.52 15.87 24.70
N LYS A 446 -12.51 14.97 24.73
CA LYS A 446 -12.36 13.51 24.51
C LYS A 446 -11.81 13.22 23.10
N THR A 447 -10.49 13.04 22.93
CA THR A 447 -9.96 12.37 21.71
C THR A 447 -8.55 11.77 21.81
N THR A 448 -7.86 11.80 22.95
CA THR A 448 -6.60 11.03 23.11
C THR A 448 -6.41 10.57 24.56
N PRO A 449 -6.31 9.26 24.84
CA PRO A 449 -6.08 8.78 26.20
C PRO A 449 -4.71 9.27 26.70
N VAL A 450 -4.70 9.91 27.88
CA VAL A 450 -3.47 10.34 28.55
C VAL A 450 -3.16 9.34 29.66
N TRP A 451 -1.94 8.83 29.67
CA TRP A 451 -1.46 7.86 30.64
C TRP A 451 -0.49 8.53 31.61
N TYR A 452 -0.69 8.32 32.90
CA TYR A 452 0.28 8.67 33.95
C TYR A 452 0.88 7.39 34.52
N VAL A 453 2.19 7.39 34.74
CA VAL A 453 2.88 6.24 35.33
C VAL A 453 3.96 6.70 36.30
N ARG A 454 4.11 5.97 37.40
CA ARG A 454 5.23 6.07 38.34
C ARG A 454 6.05 4.80 38.29
N VAL A 455 7.35 4.94 38.42
CA VAL A 455 8.26 3.82 38.63
C VAL A 455 8.74 3.80 40.06
N LEU A 456 8.55 2.66 40.72
CA LEU A 456 9.06 2.40 42.05
C LEU A 456 10.23 1.43 41.94
N VAL A 457 11.31 1.72 42.65
CA VAL A 457 12.46 0.84 42.78
C VAL A 457 12.64 0.55 44.26
N SER A 458 12.52 -0.73 44.65
CA SER A 458 12.59 -1.16 46.04
C SER A 458 11.61 -0.42 46.98
N GLY A 459 10.44 -0.05 46.46
CA GLY A 459 9.37 0.64 47.22
C GLY A 459 9.42 2.17 47.19
N GLU A 460 10.49 2.79 46.70
CA GLU A 460 10.59 4.25 46.57
C GLU A 460 10.28 4.74 45.16
N VAL A 461 9.65 5.91 45.02
CA VAL A 461 9.36 6.51 43.70
C VAL A 461 10.66 7.06 43.09
N TYR A 462 11.05 6.52 41.94
CA TYR A 462 12.24 6.95 41.21
C TYR A 462 11.92 7.89 40.04
N GLY A 463 10.71 7.85 39.50
CA GLY A 463 10.31 8.76 38.43
C GLY A 463 8.83 8.70 38.11
N SER A 464 8.32 9.76 37.49
CA SER A 464 6.94 9.87 37.03
C SER A 464 6.90 10.41 35.60
N GLY A 465 5.93 9.95 34.81
CA GLY A 465 5.86 10.26 33.39
C GLY A 465 4.44 10.33 32.87
N ARG A 466 4.24 11.19 31.87
CA ARG A 466 2.95 11.42 31.20
C ARG A 466 3.11 11.19 29.69
N GLY A 467 2.15 10.52 29.06
CA GLY A 467 2.18 10.32 27.62
C GLY A 467 0.83 10.01 27.00
N ASN A 468 0.71 10.20 25.69
CA ASN A 468 -0.45 9.79 24.90
C ASN A 468 -0.53 8.26 24.67
N THR A 469 0.51 7.51 25.08
CA THR A 469 0.55 6.04 25.12
C THR A 469 1.23 5.58 26.41
N LYS A 470 0.92 4.36 26.87
CA LYS A 470 1.62 3.73 28.02
C LYS A 470 3.15 3.68 27.82
N LYS A 471 3.60 3.46 26.58
CA LYS A 471 5.02 3.41 26.22
C LYS A 471 5.69 4.77 26.36
N ALA A 472 5.05 5.84 25.89
CA ALA A 472 5.56 7.21 26.02
C ALA A 472 5.63 7.62 27.51
N ALA A 473 4.57 7.35 28.29
CA ALA A 473 4.54 7.65 29.72
C ALA A 473 5.66 6.93 30.48
N ARG A 474 5.90 5.64 30.18
CA ARG A 474 7.00 4.87 30.79
C ARG A 474 8.38 5.39 30.40
N ASN A 475 8.55 5.81 29.15
CA ASN A 475 9.83 6.36 28.69
C ASN A 475 10.16 7.69 29.38
N GLU A 476 9.15 8.51 29.64
CA GLU A 476 9.31 9.76 30.39
C GLU A 476 9.64 9.51 31.86
N ALA A 477 8.90 8.60 32.53
CA ALA A 477 9.20 8.21 33.91
C ALA A 477 10.60 7.60 34.07
N ALA A 478 11.06 6.84 33.07
CA ALA A 478 12.42 6.31 33.03
C ALA A 478 13.48 7.39 32.83
N LYS A 479 13.18 8.47 32.09
CA LYS A 479 14.07 9.63 31.95
C LYS A 479 14.30 10.30 33.30
N VAL A 480 13.22 10.62 34.01
CA VAL A 480 13.28 11.20 35.37
C VAL A 480 14.01 10.26 36.33
N GLY A 481 13.77 8.95 36.22
CA GLY A 481 14.49 7.95 37.00
C GLY A 481 15.99 7.89 36.73
N LEU A 482 16.42 8.04 35.48
CA LEU A 482 17.85 8.11 35.12
C LEU A 482 18.51 9.37 35.67
N GLU A 483 17.83 10.52 35.61
CA GLU A 483 18.32 11.78 36.20
C GLU A 483 18.50 11.65 37.72
N LYS A 484 17.56 11.01 38.42
CA LYS A 484 17.68 10.71 39.86
C LYS A 484 18.86 9.79 40.18
N MET A 485 19.29 8.96 39.23
CA MET A 485 20.50 8.12 39.32
C MET A 485 21.79 8.86 38.90
N GLY A 486 21.73 10.17 38.63
CA GLY A 486 22.85 10.98 38.18
C GLY A 486 23.22 10.79 36.71
N ILE A 487 22.32 10.20 35.90
CA ILE A 487 22.52 9.94 34.47
C ILE A 487 21.66 10.92 33.68
N PHE A 488 22.29 11.98 33.16
CA PHE A 488 21.61 12.95 32.30
C PHE A 488 21.55 12.45 30.86
N VAL A 489 20.33 12.35 30.33
CA VAL A 489 20.03 11.92 28.96
C VAL A 489 19.33 13.08 28.25
N TRP A 490 19.96 13.59 27.18
CA TRP A 490 19.49 14.75 26.40
C TRP A 490 18.39 14.36 25.42
#